data_AF-A0A0S1MMG3-F1
#
_entry.id   AF-A0A0S1MMG3-F1
#
_cell.length_a   1.000
_cell.length_b   1.000
_cell.length_c   1.000
_cell.angle_alpha   90.00
_cell.angle_beta   90.00
_cell.angle_gamma   90.00
#
_symmetry.space_group_name_H-M   'P 1'
#
loop_
_entity.id
_entity.type
_entity.pdbx_description
1 polymer ?
#
loop_
_entity_poly.entity_id
_entity_poly.type
_entity_poly.pdbx_seq_one_letter_code
_entity_poly.pdbx_strand_id
1 'polypeptide(L)'
;GHKNIVHSVCWEPSGEYLASVSDDSVRVWKVGSGSKGDLIHELSCTGNKFQTCVFHPAYPSLLVIGCYESLELWDMTENKTMTVNAHEKL
;
A
#
# COMPACT_ATOMS: atom_id res chain seq x y z
N GLY A 1 -9.04 9.25 -6.84
CA GLY A 1 -8.60 9.28 -5.44
C GLY A 1 -9.37 8.23 -4.65
N HIS A 2 -9.03 8.05 -3.37
CA HIS A 2 -9.79 7.19 -2.46
C HIS A 2 -11.23 7.70 -2.30
N LYS A 3 -12.15 6.77 -2.03
CA LYS A 3 -13.57 7.01 -1.71
C LYS A 3 -13.82 7.02 -0.20
N ASN A 4 -12.92 6.44 0.59
CA ASN A 4 -12.98 6.36 2.05
C ASN A 4 -11.81 7.11 2.73
N ILE A 5 -11.77 7.04 4.06
CA ILE A 5 -10.73 7.65 4.89
C ILE A 5 -9.37 7.06 4.53
N VAL A 6 -8.41 7.95 4.27
CA VAL A 6 -7.00 7.59 4.12
C VAL A 6 -6.38 7.51 5.51
N HIS A 7 -5.82 6.36 5.84
CA HIS A 7 -5.24 6.09 7.17
C HIS A 7 -3.75 6.37 7.23
N SER A 8 -3.02 6.07 6.16
CA SER A 8 -1.57 6.26 6.09
C SER A 8 -1.10 6.57 4.67
N VAL A 9 0.08 7.18 4.59
CA VAL A 9 0.81 7.46 3.36
C VAL A 9 2.30 7.21 3.59
N CYS A 10 3.01 6.74 2.57
CA CYS A 10 4.46 6.62 2.63
C CYS A 10 5.10 6.86 1.26
N TRP A 11 6.29 7.45 1.28
CA TRP A 11 7.12 7.59 0.09
C TRP A 11 7.96 6.34 -0.11
N GLU A 12 8.15 5.98 -1.38
CA GLU A 12 9.20 5.06 -1.80
C GLU A 12 10.56 5.77 -1.64
N PRO A 13 11.67 5.06 -1.31
CA PRO A 13 12.91 5.71 -0.89
C PRO A 13 13.52 6.68 -1.90
N SER A 14 13.27 6.52 -3.20
CA SER A 14 13.76 7.43 -4.24
C SER A 14 12.91 8.70 -4.37
N GLY A 15 11.68 8.67 -3.84
CA GLY A 15 10.70 9.75 -3.95
C GLY A 15 9.92 9.74 -5.27
N GLU A 16 10.08 8.73 -6.13
CA GLU A 16 9.32 8.63 -7.39
C GLU A 16 7.87 8.21 -7.15
N TYR A 17 7.63 7.39 -6.12
CA TYR A 17 6.31 6.83 -5.81
C TYR A 17 5.82 7.22 -4.42
N LEU A 18 4.52 7.48 -4.34
CA LEU A 18 3.79 7.69 -3.09
C LEU A 18 2.73 6.60 -2.97
N ALA A 19 2.68 5.89 -1.84
CA ALA A 19 1.60 4.99 -1.50
C ALA A 19 0.64 5.67 -0.53
N SER A 20 -0.65 5.38 -0.70
CA SER A 20 -1.71 5.77 0.23
C SER A 20 -2.62 4.58 0.51
N VAL A 21 -3.01 4.42 1.76
CA VAL A 21 -3.84 3.31 2.21
C VAL A 21 -5.12 3.83 2.86
N SER A 22 -6.23 3.17 2.57
CA SER A 22 -7.57 3.54 3.03
C SER A 22 -8.40 2.29 3.32
N ASP A 23 -9.63 2.48 3.82
CA ASP A 23 -10.58 1.38 3.97
C ASP A 23 -11.01 0.76 2.62
N ASP A 24 -10.87 1.47 1.49
CA ASP A 24 -11.29 0.96 0.17
C ASP A 24 -10.16 0.25 -0.59
N SER A 25 -8.95 0.78 -0.52
CA SER A 25 -7.83 0.34 -1.33
C SER A 25 -6.50 0.86 -0.82
N VAL A 26 -5.43 0.22 -1.27
CA VAL A 26 -4.09 0.82 -1.36
C VAL A 26 -3.88 1.31 -2.77
N ARG A 27 -3.35 2.53 -2.91
CA ARG A 27 -3.06 3.16 -4.20
C ARG A 27 -1.61 3.61 -4.23
N VAL A 28 -0.96 3.43 -5.37
CA VAL A 28 0.41 3.89 -5.61
C VAL A 28 0.40 4.86 -6.77
N TRP A 29 0.98 6.02 -6.51
CA TRP A 29 1.02 7.17 -7.40
C TRP A 29 2.44 7.43 -7.83
N LYS A 30 2.68 7.65 -9.12
CA LYS A 30 3.93 8.24 -9.59
C LYS A 30 3.80 9.76 -9.49
N VAL A 31 4.71 10.41 -8.75
CA VAL A 31 4.65 11.85 -8.52
C VAL A 31 5.77 12.53 -9.31
N GLY A 32 5.38 13.34 -10.30
CA GLY A 32 6.31 14.16 -11.09
C GLY A 32 6.45 15.59 -10.57
N SER A 33 7.25 16.41 -11.27
CA SER A 33 7.48 17.82 -10.90
C SER A 33 6.24 18.73 -11.02
N GLY A 34 5.22 18.31 -11.78
CA GLY A 34 3.91 18.95 -11.75
C GLY A 34 3.11 18.39 -10.57
N SER A 35 2.28 19.21 -9.92
CA SER A 35 1.44 18.84 -8.77
C SER A 35 0.36 17.76 -9.06
N LYS A 36 0.57 16.90 -10.06
CA LYS A 36 -0.27 15.80 -10.49
C LYS A 36 0.48 14.49 -10.25
N GLY A 37 -0.14 13.58 -9.51
CA GLY A 37 0.30 12.20 -9.40
C GLY A 37 -0.56 11.30 -10.29
N ASP A 38 0.08 10.44 -11.06
CA ASP A 38 -0.61 9.44 -11.89
C ASP A 38 -0.80 8.17 -11.07
N LEU A 39 -2.04 7.64 -11.04
CA LEU A 39 -2.33 6.37 -10.39
C LEU A 39 -1.73 5.24 -11.23
N ILE A 40 -0.77 4.49 -10.68
CA ILE A 40 -0.10 3.40 -11.41
C ILE A 40 -0.59 2.05 -10.92
N HIS A 41 -0.82 1.90 -9.61
CA HIS A 41 -1.30 0.65 -9.04
C HIS A 41 -2.45 0.87 -8.04
N GLU A 42 -3.36 -0.09 -7.98
CA GLU A 42 -4.46 -0.14 -7.03
C GLU A 42 -4.66 -1.58 -6.55
N LEU A 43 -4.68 -1.75 -5.23
CA LEU A 43 -5.03 -3.00 -4.55
C LEU A 43 -6.30 -2.77 -3.74
N SER A 44 -7.37 -3.48 -4.09
CA SER A 44 -8.65 -3.37 -3.38
C SER A 44 -8.60 -4.08 -2.03
N CYS A 45 -9.13 -3.43 -1.00
CA CYS A 45 -9.31 -4.02 0.32
C CYS A 45 -10.36 -5.14 0.24
N THR A 46 -9.98 -6.38 0.60
CA THR A 46 -10.89 -7.53 0.66
C THR A 46 -11.09 -7.98 2.11
N GLY A 47 -11.98 -7.29 2.82
CA GLY A 47 -12.43 -7.68 4.17
C GLY A 47 -11.44 -7.42 5.32
N ASN A 48 -10.14 -7.33 5.05
CA ASN A 48 -9.13 -6.92 6.03
C ASN A 48 -8.94 -5.41 6.01
N LYS A 49 -9.28 -4.74 7.11
CA LYS A 49 -9.14 -3.29 7.23
C LYS A 49 -7.68 -2.88 7.23
N PHE A 50 -7.24 -2.26 6.14
CA PHE A 50 -5.90 -1.69 6.04
C PHE A 50 -5.75 -0.48 6.97
N GLN A 51 -4.57 -0.33 7.58
CA GLN A 51 -4.30 0.71 8.58
C GLN A 51 -3.02 1.49 8.29
N THR A 52 -1.96 0.80 7.84
CA THR A 52 -0.66 1.42 7.58
C THR A 52 -0.01 0.81 6.34
N CYS A 53 0.93 1.52 5.74
CA CYS A 53 1.74 1.00 4.64
C CYS A 53 3.17 1.55 4.71
N VAL A 54 4.13 0.72 4.31
CA VAL A 54 5.55 1.08 4.18
C VAL A 54 6.17 0.40 2.96
N PHE A 55 6.96 1.15 2.18
CA PHE A 55 7.79 0.56 1.12
C PHE A 55 8.96 -0.20 1.71
N HIS A 56 9.30 -1.34 1.11
CA HIS A 56 10.53 -2.03 1.46
C HIS A 56 11.75 -1.21 1.02
N PRO A 57 12.74 -0.95 1.90
CA PRO A 57 13.83 -0.02 1.61
C PRO A 57 14.80 -0.52 0.52
N ALA A 58 14.85 -1.83 0.27
CA ALA A 58 15.73 -2.44 -0.73
C ALA A 58 14.98 -3.12 -1.90
N TYR A 59 13.65 -3.20 -1.85
CA TYR A 59 12.82 -3.86 -2.87
C TYR A 59 11.73 -2.87 -3.30
N PRO A 60 12.00 -1.98 -4.28
CA PRO A 60 11.11 -0.87 -4.65
C PRO A 60 9.70 -1.28 -5.07
N SER A 61 9.53 -2.51 -5.56
CA SER A 61 8.25 -3.07 -5.97
C SER A 61 7.40 -3.64 -4.82
N LEU A 62 7.97 -3.76 -3.62
CA LEU A 62 7.33 -4.40 -2.49
C LEU A 62 6.81 -3.38 -1.49
N LEU A 63 5.50 -3.45 -1.24
CA LEU A 63 4.81 -2.67 -0.23
C LEU A 63 4.32 -3.61 0.89
N VAL A 64 4.58 -3.25 2.14
CA VAL A 64 4.02 -3.94 3.31
C VAL A 64 2.85 -3.12 3.83
N ILE A 65 1.69 -3.76 3.97
CA ILE A 65 0.43 -3.16 4.41
C ILE A 65 0.07 -3.79 5.75
N GLY A 66 -0.06 -2.97 6.78
CA GLY A 66 -0.53 -3.41 8.09
C GLY A 66 -2.05 -3.45 8.13
N CYS A 67 -2.59 -4.60 8.52
CA CYS A 67 -4.00 -4.84 8.76
C CYS A 67 -4.24 -5.07 10.26
N TYR A 68 -5.49 -5.29 10.65
CA TYR A 68 -5.86 -5.53 12.05
C TYR A 68 -5.13 -6.73 12.71
N GLU A 69 -5.08 -7.89 12.04
CA GLU A 69 -4.53 -9.13 12.60
C GLU A 69 -3.39 -9.73 11.74
N SER A 70 -3.08 -9.07 10.62
CA SER A 70 -2.20 -9.59 9.59
C SER A 70 -1.41 -8.47 8.92
N LEU A 71 -0.40 -8.87 8.17
CA LEU A 71 0.30 -8.05 7.21
C LEU A 71 -0.02 -8.56 5.81
N GLU A 72 -0.20 -7.65 4.87
CA GLU A 72 -0.29 -7.96 3.46
C GLU A 72 0.94 -7.42 2.75
N LEU A 73 1.72 -8.32 2.15
CA LEU A 73 2.85 -8.00 1.32
C LEU A 73 2.37 -7.95 -0.12
N TRP A 74 2.56 -6.83 -0.78
CA TRP A 74 2.14 -6.62 -2.17
C TRP A 74 3.35 -6.37 -3.07
N ASP A 75 3.59 -7.30 -3.98
CA ASP A 75 4.52 -7.12 -5.10
C ASP A 75 3.76 -6.47 -6.26
N MET A 76 4.12 -5.23 -6.58
CA MET A 76 3.46 -4.45 -7.63
C MET A 76 3.93 -4.83 -9.04
N THR A 77 5.11 -5.43 -9.19
CA THR A 77 5.64 -5.87 -10.49
C THR A 77 4.88 -7.10 -10.99
N GLU A 78 4.65 -8.07 -10.10
CA GLU A 78 3.85 -9.25 -10.41
C GLU A 78 2.36 -9.08 -10.15
N ASN A 79 1.99 -7.96 -9.49
CA ASN A 79 0.66 -7.70 -8.96
C ASN A 79 0.11 -8.87 -8.12
N LYS A 80 0.94 -9.37 -7.19
CA LYS A 80 0.60 -10.47 -6.30
C LYS A 80 0.64 -10.02 -4.85
N THR A 81 -0.26 -10.58 -4.05
CA THR A 81 -0.25 -10.36 -2.61
C THR A 81 -0.01 -11.64 -1.84
N MET A 82 0.59 -11.49 -0.67
CA MET A 82 0.83 -12.55 0.31
C MET A 82 0.38 -12.05 1.67
N THR A 83 -0.49 -12.80 2.34
CA THR A 83 -0.91 -12.50 3.72
C THR A 83 -0.02 -13.23 4.71
N VAL A 84 0.48 -12.51 5.70
CA VAL A 84 1.21 -13.03 6.86
C VAL A 84 0.37 -12.75 8.10
N ASN A 85 -0.07 -13.80 8.81
CA ASN A 85 -0.78 -13.62 10.08
C ASN A 85 0.22 -13.11 11.13
N ALA A 86 -0.08 -11.96 11.74
CA ALA A 86 0.76 -11.36 12.76
C ALA A 86 0.33 -11.76 14.18
N HIS A 87 -0.97 -12.02 14.36
CA HIS A 87 -1.55 -12.53 15.59
C HIS A 87 -1.94 -14.00 15.45
N GLU A 88 -1.70 -14.80 16.49
CA GLU A 88 -2.30 -16.13 16.62
C GLU A 88 -3.80 -15.95 16.89
N LYS A 89 -4.64 -16.71 16.18
CA LYS A 89 -6.07 -16.77 16.48
C LYS A 89 -6.22 -17.43 17.85
N LEU A 90 -6.57 -16.63 18.86
CA LEU A 90 -6.97 -17.11 20.18
C LEU A 90 -8.22 -18.01 20.08
#